data_AF-A0A924DLC8-F1
#
_entry.id   AF-A0A924DLC8-F1
#
_cell.length_a   1.000
_cell.length_b   1.000
_cell.length_c   1.000
_cell.angle_alpha   90.00
_cell.angle_beta   90.00
_cell.angle_gamma   90.00
#
_symmetry.space_group_name_H-M   'P 1'
#
loop_
_entity.id
_entity.type
_entity.pdbx_description
1 polymer ?
#
loop_
_entity_poly.entity_id
_entity_poly.type
_entity_poly.pdbx_seq_one_letter_code
_entity_poly.pdbx_strand_id
1 'polypeptide(L)'
;MRITRNIFLSSFYLFLVGIIFAQSANAQCSATINTYPYNEGFENNNGNWFPNTTAHWEWGTPVGKTVIAGAGGGLKCWIAGGLTGSNYATGSSELVSPCFNFSSLAYPQISFKVFWESELKFDGVTLQYSTNNAASWNTLGTANSNDPCLGIENWFNYLPVRFIGSLPGWSGNVQSGGGTCLSGQGSGQWLTAKHNLPGLAGEPNVIFKFIFGAGNSCNGYDGFA
;
A
#
# COMPACT_ATOMS: atom_id res chain seq x y z
N MET A 1 24.54 9.99 85.29
CA MET A 1 24.60 8.51 85.34
C MET A 1 24.60 7.99 83.91
N ARG A 2 25.52 7.08 83.61
CA ARG A 2 25.91 6.58 82.28
C ARG A 2 24.83 5.66 81.70
N ILE A 3 24.62 5.66 80.37
CA ILE A 3 24.72 4.49 79.46
C ILE A 3 24.14 4.84 78.07
N THR A 4 24.90 4.41 77.06
CA THR A 4 24.82 4.59 75.59
C THR A 4 23.94 3.56 74.87
N ARG A 5 23.51 3.84 73.62
CA ARG A 5 23.97 3.11 72.41
C ARG A 5 23.52 3.75 71.09
N ASN A 6 24.48 3.82 70.18
CA ASN A 6 24.37 4.12 68.75
C ASN A 6 23.51 3.09 68.01
N ILE A 7 22.74 3.56 67.02
CA ILE A 7 22.45 2.82 65.79
C ILE A 7 22.60 3.82 64.62
N PHE A 8 23.59 3.57 63.76
CA PHE A 8 23.73 4.23 62.47
C PHE A 8 22.65 3.69 61.52
N LEU A 9 21.83 4.57 60.93
CA LEU A 9 21.02 4.26 59.75
C LEU A 9 21.67 4.98 58.57
N SER A 10 22.37 4.21 57.73
CA SER A 10 22.91 4.67 56.45
C SER A 10 21.78 4.65 55.42
N SER A 11 21.18 5.79 55.11
CA SER A 11 20.26 5.92 53.98
C SER A 11 21.03 5.91 52.67
N PHE A 12 20.91 4.81 51.91
CA PHE A 12 21.46 4.69 50.58
C PHE A 12 20.43 5.24 49.57
N TYR A 13 20.63 6.48 49.11
CA TYR A 13 19.83 7.03 48.01
C TYR A 13 20.32 6.45 46.68
N LEU A 14 19.56 5.53 46.10
CA LEU A 14 19.79 5.06 44.74
C LEU A 14 19.25 6.12 43.77
N PHE A 15 20.14 6.96 43.25
CA PHE A 15 19.80 7.89 42.16
C PHE A 15 19.68 7.08 40.86
N LEU A 16 18.45 6.71 40.49
CA LEU A 16 18.17 6.12 39.20
C LEU A 16 18.29 7.23 38.14
N VAL A 17 19.47 7.36 37.52
CA VAL A 17 19.65 8.23 36.36
C VAL A 17 18.93 7.56 35.20
N GLY A 18 17.69 7.98 34.95
CA GLY A 18 16.96 7.61 33.73
C GLY A 18 17.68 8.21 32.53
N ILE A 19 18.39 7.37 31.78
CA ILE A 19 18.89 7.73 30.45
C ILE A 19 17.66 7.85 29.56
N ILE A 20 17.17 9.08 29.38
CA ILE A 20 16.20 9.38 28.33
C ILE A 20 16.98 9.28 27.02
N PHE A 21 16.86 8.14 26.34
CA PHE A 21 17.16 8.10 24.92
C PHE A 21 16.16 9.04 24.27
N ALA A 22 16.62 10.22 23.84
CA ALA A 22 15.89 11.00 22.85
C ALA A 22 15.90 10.16 21.57
N GLN A 23 14.91 9.27 21.42
CA GLN A 23 14.60 8.72 20.13
C GLN A 23 14.13 9.90 19.29
N SER A 24 14.95 10.32 18.34
CA SER A 24 14.48 11.19 17.26
C SER A 24 13.37 10.41 16.54
N ALA A 25 12.12 10.76 16.82
CA ALA A 25 11.01 10.40 15.96
C ALA A 25 11.24 11.17 14.66
N ASN A 26 11.95 10.55 13.71
CA ASN A 26 11.96 11.04 12.35
C ASN A 26 10.51 10.94 11.87
N ALA A 27 9.82 12.07 11.76
CA ALA A 27 8.56 12.09 11.04
C ALA A 27 8.82 11.49 9.66
N GLN A 28 8.12 10.41 9.30
CA GLN A 28 8.25 9.81 7.96
C GLN A 28 7.95 10.83 6.84
N CYS A 29 7.24 11.92 7.18
CA CYS A 29 6.83 12.98 6.28
C CYS A 29 7.59 14.28 6.54
N SER A 30 8.91 14.28 6.33
CA SER A 30 9.70 15.53 6.39
C SER A 30 9.40 16.48 5.22
N ALA A 31 8.91 15.95 4.10
CA ALA A 31 8.36 16.69 2.98
C ALA A 31 6.99 16.11 2.59
N THR A 32 6.01 16.98 2.35
CA THR A 32 4.67 16.59 1.93
C THR A 32 4.30 17.25 0.60
N ILE A 33 3.56 16.53 -0.22
CA ILE A 33 2.90 17.09 -1.40
C ILE A 33 1.71 17.91 -0.89
N ASN A 34 1.68 19.20 -1.19
CA ASN A 34 0.65 20.15 -0.74
C ASN A 34 0.09 21.03 -1.88
N THR A 35 0.49 20.75 -3.12
CA THR A 35 -0.01 21.42 -4.32
C THR A 35 -0.91 20.43 -5.07
N TYR A 36 -2.14 20.85 -5.37
CA TYR A 36 -3.16 20.00 -5.97
C TYR A 36 -3.76 20.65 -7.23
N PRO A 37 -4.15 19.87 -8.26
CA PRO A 37 -4.07 18.40 -8.31
C PRO A 37 -2.62 17.89 -8.41
N TYR A 38 -2.32 16.82 -7.67
CA TYR A 38 -1.08 16.05 -7.86
C TYR A 38 -1.31 15.06 -9.00
N ASN A 39 -0.45 15.12 -10.02
CA ASN A 39 -0.49 14.22 -11.16
C ASN A 39 0.89 13.60 -11.36
N GLU A 40 0.94 12.28 -11.39
CA GLU A 40 2.16 11.51 -11.62
C GLU A 40 1.94 10.52 -12.76
N GLY A 41 2.74 10.69 -13.82
CA GLY A 41 2.71 9.84 -15.00
C GLY A 41 3.81 8.78 -15.03
N PHE A 42 4.76 8.84 -14.09
CA PHE A 42 5.88 7.92 -13.92
C PHE A 42 6.89 7.88 -15.07
N GLU A 43 6.86 8.85 -15.99
CA GLU A 43 7.73 8.86 -17.16
C GLU A 43 9.16 9.34 -16.84
N ASN A 44 9.25 10.42 -16.06
CA ASN A 44 10.52 11.07 -15.74
C ASN A 44 11.20 10.44 -14.52
N ASN A 45 10.41 10.03 -13.52
CA ASN A 45 10.89 9.40 -12.30
C ASN A 45 9.79 8.50 -11.70
N ASN A 46 10.09 7.85 -10.58
CA ASN A 46 9.19 6.93 -9.89
C ASN A 46 8.13 7.60 -9.00
N GLY A 47 7.99 8.93 -9.09
CA GLY A 47 7.08 9.76 -8.30
C GLY A 47 7.43 9.85 -6.81
N ASN A 48 8.66 9.47 -6.42
CA ASN A 48 9.05 9.22 -5.03
C ASN A 48 8.22 8.12 -4.34
N TRP A 49 7.50 7.30 -5.11
CA TRP A 49 6.96 6.05 -4.60
C TRP A 49 8.12 5.08 -4.40
N PHE A 50 8.06 4.28 -3.36
CA PHE A 50 9.14 3.36 -3.04
C PHE A 50 8.58 2.03 -2.53
N PRO A 51 9.18 0.91 -2.95
CA PRO A 51 8.77 -0.37 -2.44
C PRO A 51 9.42 -0.59 -1.07
N ASN A 52 8.69 -1.19 -0.13
CA ASN A 52 9.27 -1.56 1.17
C ASN A 52 10.34 -2.66 1.03
N THR A 53 10.21 -3.46 -0.04
CA THR A 53 11.09 -4.55 -0.45
C THR A 53 10.99 -4.69 -1.97
N THR A 54 12.06 -5.10 -2.65
CA THR A 54 12.06 -5.29 -4.11
C THR A 54 11.46 -6.63 -4.55
N ALA A 55 10.61 -7.26 -3.72
CA ALA A 55 10.14 -8.63 -3.96
C ALA A 55 9.14 -8.73 -5.12
N HIS A 56 8.25 -7.74 -5.28
CA HIS A 56 7.25 -7.74 -6.35
C HIS A 56 7.28 -6.49 -7.21
N TRP A 57 7.52 -5.32 -6.61
CA TRP A 57 7.33 -4.01 -7.24
C TRP A 57 8.57 -3.52 -7.99
N GLU A 58 8.39 -3.26 -9.29
CA GLU A 58 9.40 -2.67 -10.17
C GLU A 58 8.81 -1.46 -10.91
N TRP A 59 9.63 -0.42 -11.11
CA TRP A 59 9.26 0.75 -11.92
C TRP A 59 9.98 0.71 -13.26
N GLY A 60 9.24 0.81 -14.36
CA GLY A 60 9.81 0.81 -15.69
C GLY A 60 8.78 0.49 -16.78
N THR A 61 9.26 0.06 -17.94
CA THR A 61 8.42 -0.28 -19.09
C THR A 61 8.15 -1.78 -19.11
N PRO A 62 6.89 -2.25 -19.01
CA PRO A 62 6.57 -3.65 -19.21
C PRO A 62 6.90 -4.09 -20.64
N VAL A 63 7.63 -5.19 -20.80
CA VAL A 63 8.04 -5.75 -22.10
C VAL A 63 7.89 -7.27 -22.09
N GLY A 64 7.19 -7.81 -23.08
CA GLY A 64 7.07 -9.26 -23.27
C GLY A 64 6.19 -9.96 -22.22
N LYS A 65 5.31 -9.23 -21.54
CA LYS A 65 4.22 -9.78 -20.72
C LYS A 65 3.04 -10.17 -21.61
N THR A 66 2.25 -11.16 -21.18
CA THR A 66 1.19 -11.75 -22.03
C THR A 66 -0.09 -10.92 -22.06
N VAL A 67 -0.44 -10.28 -20.95
CA VAL A 67 -1.71 -9.59 -20.71
C VAL A 67 -1.48 -8.09 -20.44
N ILE A 68 -0.62 -7.74 -19.47
CA ILE A 68 -0.22 -6.36 -19.14
C ILE A 68 0.97 -5.96 -20.05
N ALA A 69 0.71 -5.84 -21.35
CA ALA A 69 1.75 -5.64 -22.36
C ALA A 69 2.35 -4.21 -22.44
N GLY A 70 1.89 -3.28 -21.59
CA GLY A 70 2.38 -1.90 -21.55
C GLY A 70 1.71 -1.08 -20.45
N ALA A 71 2.28 0.09 -20.16
CA ALA A 71 1.78 1.01 -19.14
C ALA A 71 0.42 1.62 -19.53
N GLY A 72 -0.41 1.95 -18.54
CA GLY A 72 -1.74 2.52 -18.77
C GLY A 72 -1.69 3.93 -19.38
N GLY A 73 -0.57 4.64 -19.23
CA GLY A 73 -0.23 5.85 -19.95
C GLY A 73 1.27 5.93 -20.16
N GLY A 74 1.71 6.62 -21.20
CA GLY A 74 3.14 6.77 -21.50
C GLY A 74 3.85 5.43 -21.73
N LEU A 75 5.06 5.30 -21.19
CA LEU A 75 5.91 4.11 -21.33
C LEU A 75 6.18 3.41 -20.01
N LYS A 76 6.01 4.06 -18.86
CA LYS A 76 6.44 3.50 -17.56
C LYS A 76 5.30 3.42 -16.56
N CYS A 77 5.32 2.38 -15.73
CA CYS A 77 4.43 2.24 -14.58
C CYS A 77 5.17 1.51 -13.45
N TRP A 78 4.52 1.46 -12.29
CA TRP A 78 4.84 0.46 -11.27
C TRP A 78 4.14 -0.85 -11.62
N ILE A 79 4.81 -1.97 -11.42
CA ILE A 79 4.22 -3.30 -11.61
C ILE A 79 4.65 -4.24 -10.50
N ALA A 80 3.69 -4.93 -9.90
CA ALA A 80 3.90 -6.11 -9.09
C ALA A 80 3.87 -7.34 -10.02
N GLY A 81 4.98 -8.07 -10.12
CA GLY A 81 5.13 -9.21 -11.05
C GLY A 81 6.14 -9.01 -12.18
N GLY A 82 7.04 -8.04 -12.01
CA GLY A 82 8.20 -7.81 -12.86
C GLY A 82 7.89 -7.16 -14.21
N LEU A 83 8.89 -6.49 -14.77
CA LEU A 83 8.76 -5.81 -16.07
C LEU A 83 8.75 -6.78 -17.27
N THR A 84 9.12 -8.05 -17.07
CA THR A 84 9.19 -9.05 -18.15
C THR A 84 8.61 -10.39 -17.71
N GLY A 85 8.03 -11.14 -18.65
CA GLY A 85 7.45 -12.46 -18.37
C GLY A 85 6.18 -12.39 -17.51
N SER A 86 5.60 -13.56 -17.21
CA SER A 86 4.32 -13.71 -16.52
C SER A 86 4.47 -14.55 -15.26
N ASN A 87 5.24 -14.07 -14.28
CA ASN A 87 5.38 -14.72 -12.98
C ASN A 87 5.62 -13.70 -11.85
N TYR A 88 5.13 -13.98 -10.65
CA TYR A 88 5.44 -13.20 -9.44
C TYR A 88 5.91 -14.08 -8.27
N ALA A 89 6.67 -13.48 -7.35
CA ALA A 89 7.19 -14.17 -6.18
C ALA A 89 6.07 -14.56 -5.18
N THR A 90 6.40 -15.43 -4.23
CA THR A 90 5.54 -15.77 -3.09
C THR A 90 5.72 -14.75 -1.97
N GLY A 91 4.66 -14.52 -1.18
CA GLY A 91 4.66 -13.64 -0.02
C GLY A 91 3.99 -12.31 -0.33
N SER A 92 4.31 -11.27 0.43
CA SER A 92 3.73 -9.94 0.23
C SER A 92 4.79 -8.84 0.26
N SER A 93 4.54 -7.76 -0.50
CA SER A 93 5.34 -6.55 -0.45
C SER A 93 4.49 -5.31 -0.70
N GLU A 94 5.00 -4.17 -0.29
CA GLU A 94 4.25 -2.91 -0.28
C GLU A 94 4.92 -1.90 -1.22
N LEU A 95 4.11 -1.12 -1.92
CA LEU A 95 4.52 0.09 -2.62
C LEU A 95 3.93 1.29 -1.89
N VAL A 96 4.80 2.12 -1.34
CA VAL A 96 4.42 3.22 -0.44
C VAL A 96 4.52 4.54 -1.19
N SER A 97 3.51 5.39 -1.03
CA SER A 97 3.46 6.71 -1.62
C SER A 97 4.35 7.72 -0.88
N PRO A 98 4.66 8.87 -1.49
CA PRO A 98 5.03 10.06 -0.73
C PRO A 98 3.92 10.46 0.25
N CYS A 99 4.24 11.35 1.18
CA CYS A 99 3.24 11.92 2.08
C CYS A 99 2.45 13.05 1.42
N PHE A 100 1.15 13.09 1.65
CA PHE A 100 0.25 14.12 1.17
C PHE A 100 -0.29 14.97 2.34
N ASN A 101 -0.41 16.27 2.12
CA ASN A 101 -1.02 17.21 3.07
C ASN A 101 -2.37 17.69 2.54
N PHE A 102 -3.45 17.09 3.03
CA PHE A 102 -4.83 17.41 2.67
C PHE A 102 -5.44 18.53 3.53
N SER A 103 -4.66 19.29 4.30
CA SER A 103 -5.19 20.37 5.15
C SER A 103 -5.97 21.46 4.39
N SER A 104 -5.70 21.64 3.09
CA SER A 104 -6.44 22.58 2.23
C SER A 104 -7.58 21.94 1.42
N LEU A 105 -7.76 20.62 1.49
CA LEU A 105 -8.74 19.89 0.69
C LEU A 105 -10.01 19.58 1.48
N ALA A 106 -11.14 20.11 1.00
CA ALA A 106 -12.47 19.78 1.55
C ALA A 106 -13.03 18.46 1.02
N TYR A 107 -12.68 18.09 -0.22
CA TYR A 107 -13.20 16.89 -0.90
C TYR A 107 -12.05 16.14 -1.61
N PRO A 108 -11.09 15.57 -0.86
CA PRO A 108 -10.00 14.83 -1.48
C PRO A 108 -10.52 13.59 -2.20
N GLN A 109 -9.84 13.23 -3.28
CA GLN A 109 -10.13 12.07 -4.12
C GLN A 109 -8.81 11.52 -4.64
N ILE A 110 -8.77 10.21 -4.84
CA ILE A 110 -7.66 9.53 -5.51
C ILE A 110 -8.19 8.89 -6.80
N SER A 111 -7.39 8.95 -7.86
CA SER A 111 -7.64 8.24 -9.10
C SER A 111 -6.33 7.83 -9.76
N PHE A 112 -6.30 6.61 -10.31
CA PHE A 112 -5.15 6.04 -11.00
C PHE A 112 -5.62 4.97 -11.99
N LYS A 113 -4.77 4.65 -12.96
CA LYS A 113 -5.01 3.50 -13.84
C LYS A 113 -4.58 2.22 -13.13
N VAL A 114 -5.35 1.15 -13.29
CA VAL A 114 -5.06 -0.19 -12.76
C VAL A 114 -5.29 -1.27 -13.80
N PHE A 115 -4.49 -2.33 -13.74
CA PHE A 115 -4.66 -3.59 -14.46
C PHE A 115 -4.23 -4.72 -13.53
N TRP A 116 -5.16 -5.59 -13.13
CA TRP A 116 -4.88 -6.80 -12.37
C TRP A 116 -5.04 -8.08 -13.19
N GLU A 117 -4.13 -9.00 -12.97
CA GLU A 117 -4.00 -10.32 -13.59
C GLU A 117 -3.27 -11.28 -12.61
N SER A 118 -4.01 -11.84 -11.65
CA SER A 118 -3.52 -12.70 -10.56
C SER A 118 -4.43 -13.91 -10.32
N GLU A 119 -4.01 -14.89 -9.51
CA GLU A 119 -4.91 -15.98 -9.12
C GLU A 119 -6.13 -15.42 -8.38
N LEU A 120 -7.34 -15.70 -8.90
CA LEU A 120 -8.58 -15.23 -8.30
C LEU A 120 -8.68 -15.74 -6.86
N LYS A 121 -9.18 -14.88 -5.95
CA LYS A 121 -9.42 -15.13 -4.51
C LYS A 121 -8.16 -15.25 -3.66
N PHE A 122 -7.07 -15.79 -4.20
CA PHE A 122 -5.86 -16.05 -3.44
C PHE A 122 -4.93 -14.85 -3.47
N ASP A 123 -4.58 -14.41 -4.66
CA ASP A 123 -3.56 -13.40 -4.90
C ASP A 123 -4.21 -12.09 -5.35
N GLY A 124 -3.57 -10.97 -5.05
CA GLY A 124 -4.09 -9.69 -5.49
C GLY A 124 -3.49 -8.51 -4.77
N VAL A 125 -4.19 -7.37 -4.87
CA VAL A 125 -3.75 -6.09 -4.34
C VAL A 125 -4.85 -5.42 -3.53
N THR A 126 -4.48 -4.82 -2.41
CA THR A 126 -5.32 -3.85 -1.69
C THR A 126 -4.60 -2.52 -1.56
N LEU A 127 -5.36 -1.45 -1.34
CA LEU A 127 -4.85 -0.11 -1.06
C LEU A 127 -5.23 0.28 0.37
N GLN A 128 -4.24 0.67 1.15
CA GLN A 128 -4.41 1.19 2.50
C GLN A 128 -3.91 2.62 2.62
N TYR A 129 -4.35 3.30 3.67
CA TYR A 129 -3.85 4.61 4.06
C TYR A 129 -3.52 4.70 5.55
N SER A 130 -2.65 5.65 5.90
CA SER A 130 -2.32 6.02 7.26
C SER A 130 -2.41 7.53 7.42
N THR A 131 -2.89 7.98 8.59
CA THR A 131 -2.91 9.40 9.00
C THR A 131 -2.04 9.68 10.22
N ASN A 132 -1.29 8.67 10.69
CA ASN A 132 -0.53 8.72 11.94
C ASN A 132 0.92 8.28 11.73
N ASN A 133 1.55 8.76 10.65
CA ASN A 133 2.94 8.46 10.30
C ASN A 133 3.21 6.95 10.16
N ALA A 134 2.35 6.24 9.43
CA ALA A 134 2.44 4.79 9.21
C ALA A 134 2.34 3.91 10.48
N ALA A 135 1.95 4.47 11.64
CA ALA A 135 1.81 3.71 12.87
C ALA A 135 0.62 2.73 12.82
N SER A 136 -0.46 3.09 12.13
CA SER A 136 -1.55 2.17 11.78
C SER A 136 -2.06 2.44 10.36
N TRP A 137 -2.72 1.42 9.80
CA TRP A 137 -3.18 1.41 8.42
C TRP A 137 -4.65 1.01 8.36
N ASN A 138 -5.41 1.69 7.50
CA ASN A 138 -6.81 1.41 7.21
C ASN A 138 -6.95 1.04 5.74
N THR A 139 -7.74 0.00 5.44
CA THR A 139 -8.06 -0.35 4.05
C THR A 139 -9.02 0.66 3.45
N LEU A 140 -8.69 1.18 2.26
CA LEU A 140 -9.50 2.16 1.57
C LEU A 140 -10.61 1.45 0.79
N GLY A 141 -11.83 1.40 1.35
CA GLY A 141 -13.01 0.85 0.67
C GLY A 141 -13.17 -0.68 0.81
N THR A 142 -14.13 -1.22 0.06
CA THR A 142 -14.55 -2.63 0.07
C THR A 142 -14.84 -3.11 -1.35
N ALA A 143 -15.11 -4.41 -1.56
CA ALA A 143 -15.58 -4.93 -2.85
C ALA A 143 -16.95 -4.34 -3.29
N ASN A 144 -17.71 -3.76 -2.36
CA ASN A 144 -18.98 -3.08 -2.64
C ASN A 144 -18.80 -1.56 -2.84
N SER A 145 -17.56 -1.05 -2.78
CA SER A 145 -17.27 0.37 -2.99
C SER A 145 -17.19 0.67 -4.48
N ASN A 146 -18.31 0.55 -5.20
CA ASN A 146 -18.45 0.91 -6.60
C ASN A 146 -19.79 1.65 -6.78
N ASP A 147 -19.77 2.95 -6.50
CA ASP A 147 -20.93 3.84 -6.61
C ASP A 147 -20.53 5.08 -7.41
N PRO A 148 -20.85 5.13 -8.72
CA PRO A 148 -20.57 6.28 -9.57
C PRO A 148 -21.21 7.58 -9.07
N CYS A 149 -22.34 7.51 -8.36
CA CYS A 149 -22.98 8.69 -7.78
C CYS A 149 -22.14 9.30 -6.66
N LEU A 150 -21.31 8.51 -5.99
CA LEU A 150 -20.35 8.94 -4.98
C LEU A 150 -18.95 9.22 -5.58
N GLY A 151 -18.80 9.07 -6.90
CA GLY A 151 -17.53 9.22 -7.60
C GLY A 151 -16.54 8.10 -7.29
N ILE A 152 -17.04 6.89 -6.99
CA ILE A 152 -16.25 5.69 -6.74
C ILE A 152 -16.47 4.70 -7.88
N GLU A 153 -15.40 4.37 -8.62
CA GLU A 153 -15.48 3.57 -9.85
C GLU A 153 -14.28 2.61 -9.94
N ASN A 154 -14.53 1.41 -10.48
CA ASN A 154 -13.51 0.38 -10.71
C ASN A 154 -12.58 0.13 -9.51
N TRP A 155 -13.13 0.20 -8.30
CA TRP A 155 -12.38 -0.05 -7.07
C TRP A 155 -12.23 -1.56 -6.88
N PHE A 156 -12.25 -2.08 -5.66
CA PHE A 156 -12.09 -3.52 -5.42
C PHE A 156 -13.20 -4.37 -6.06
N ASN A 157 -12.83 -5.54 -6.57
CA ASN A 157 -13.75 -6.51 -7.16
C ASN A 157 -13.93 -7.76 -6.28
N TYR A 158 -13.09 -7.97 -5.27
CA TYR A 158 -13.10 -9.21 -4.49
C TYR A 158 -12.91 -8.98 -2.98
N LEU A 159 -13.59 -9.80 -2.18
CA LEU A 159 -13.41 -9.90 -0.73
C LEU A 159 -13.84 -11.31 -0.26
N PRO A 160 -13.02 -12.02 0.53
CA PRO A 160 -11.64 -11.71 0.92
C PRO A 160 -10.61 -12.19 -0.11
N VAL A 161 -9.54 -11.41 -0.32
CA VAL A 161 -8.33 -11.86 -1.03
C VAL A 161 -7.34 -12.41 -0.01
N ARG A 162 -6.96 -13.68 -0.13
CA ARG A 162 -6.31 -14.45 0.95
C ARG A 162 -4.94 -13.89 1.35
N PHE A 163 -4.04 -13.69 0.39
CA PHE A 163 -2.62 -13.42 0.66
C PHE A 163 -2.29 -11.95 0.93
N ILE A 164 -3.31 -11.08 0.95
CA ILE A 164 -3.21 -9.70 1.42
C ILE A 164 -3.85 -9.52 2.81
N GLY A 165 -3.96 -10.60 3.60
CA GLY A 165 -4.52 -10.56 4.95
C GLY A 165 -6.04 -10.73 5.00
N SER A 166 -6.64 -11.42 4.01
CA SER A 166 -8.10 -11.56 3.87
C SER A 166 -8.84 -10.21 3.75
N LEU A 167 -8.16 -9.21 3.20
CA LEU A 167 -8.69 -7.86 2.97
C LEU A 167 -9.45 -7.78 1.63
N PRO A 168 -10.30 -6.75 1.43
CA PRO A 168 -10.86 -6.48 0.11
C PRO A 168 -9.76 -5.97 -0.84
N GLY A 169 -9.85 -6.34 -2.11
CA GLY A 169 -8.82 -6.03 -3.09
C GLY A 169 -9.23 -6.28 -4.54
N TRP A 170 -8.30 -5.98 -5.44
CA TRP A 170 -8.31 -6.45 -6.82
C TRP A 170 -7.73 -7.86 -6.89
N SER A 171 -8.45 -8.80 -7.46
CA SER A 171 -8.01 -10.19 -7.64
C SER A 171 -8.67 -10.82 -8.85
N GLY A 172 -7.94 -11.68 -9.56
CA GLY A 172 -8.46 -12.42 -10.71
C GLY A 172 -7.66 -12.19 -11.98
N ASN A 173 -8.01 -12.97 -12.99
CA ASN A 173 -7.28 -13.04 -14.25
C ASN A 173 -8.22 -13.22 -15.45
N VAL A 174 -7.72 -13.01 -16.68
CA VAL A 174 -8.54 -13.07 -17.90
C VAL A 174 -8.85 -14.48 -18.39
N GLN A 175 -8.24 -15.52 -17.81
CA GLN A 175 -8.45 -16.88 -18.28
C GLN A 175 -9.87 -17.37 -17.94
N SER A 176 -10.39 -18.27 -18.79
CA SER A 176 -11.68 -18.93 -18.61
C SER A 176 -11.52 -20.44 -18.62
N GLY A 177 -12.16 -21.14 -17.68
CA GLY A 177 -12.15 -22.61 -17.61
C GLY A 177 -11.18 -23.14 -16.56
N GLY A 178 -11.73 -23.52 -15.41
CA GLY A 178 -11.00 -23.89 -14.20
C GLY A 178 -10.07 -25.09 -14.36
N GLY A 179 -8.78 -24.83 -14.24
CA GLY A 179 -7.77 -25.83 -13.86
C GLY A 179 -7.57 -25.83 -12.35
N THR A 180 -6.36 -26.16 -11.90
CA THR A 180 -5.97 -26.11 -10.49
C THR A 180 -5.89 -24.68 -9.95
N CYS A 181 -5.60 -23.70 -10.82
CA CYS A 181 -5.52 -22.30 -10.47
C CYS A 181 -6.87 -21.61 -10.74
N LEU A 182 -7.37 -20.85 -9.76
CA LEU A 182 -8.65 -20.16 -9.91
C LEU A 182 -8.53 -19.01 -10.92
N SER A 183 -9.51 -18.97 -11.84
CA SER A 183 -9.52 -18.04 -12.97
C SER A 183 -10.80 -17.20 -13.04
N GLY A 184 -10.71 -16.10 -13.79
CA GLY A 184 -11.78 -15.13 -13.99
C GLY A 184 -11.65 -13.87 -13.14
N GLN A 185 -12.55 -12.92 -13.41
CA GLN A 185 -12.59 -11.58 -12.79
C GLN A 185 -11.33 -10.71 -13.00
N GLY A 186 -10.43 -11.08 -13.91
CA GLY A 186 -9.37 -10.18 -14.36
C GLY A 186 -9.95 -8.95 -15.04
N SER A 187 -9.28 -7.81 -14.88
CA SER A 187 -9.70 -6.55 -15.50
C SER A 187 -9.68 -6.58 -17.03
N GLY A 188 -8.72 -7.32 -17.60
CA GLY A 188 -8.53 -7.52 -19.05
C GLY A 188 -8.14 -6.27 -19.83
N GLN A 189 -8.08 -5.12 -19.18
CA GLN A 189 -7.68 -3.83 -19.73
C GLN A 189 -7.34 -2.88 -18.59
N TRP A 190 -6.65 -1.79 -18.91
CA TRP A 190 -6.45 -0.68 -18.00
C TRP A 190 -7.79 -0.02 -17.66
N LEU A 191 -8.15 -0.01 -16.38
CA LEU A 191 -9.31 0.71 -15.86
C LEU A 191 -8.85 1.96 -15.11
N THR A 192 -9.69 2.99 -15.07
CA THR A 192 -9.47 4.12 -14.16
C THR A 192 -10.18 3.81 -12.85
N ALA A 193 -9.41 3.47 -11.81
CA ALA A 193 -9.90 3.33 -10.45
C ALA A 193 -10.02 4.72 -9.82
N LYS A 194 -11.09 4.94 -9.06
CA LYS A 194 -11.39 6.23 -8.44
C LYS A 194 -12.08 6.01 -7.10
N HIS A 195 -11.70 6.76 -6.07
CA HIS A 195 -12.35 6.71 -4.76
C HIS A 195 -12.33 8.10 -4.10
N ASN A 196 -13.47 8.51 -3.55
CA ASN A 196 -13.58 9.71 -2.73
C ASN A 196 -12.94 9.47 -1.34
N LEU A 197 -12.40 10.51 -0.70
CA LEU A 197 -11.67 10.36 0.56
C LEU A 197 -12.25 11.24 1.67
N PRO A 198 -13.58 11.25 1.91
CA PRO A 198 -14.19 12.22 2.81
C PRO A 198 -13.62 12.18 4.23
N GLY A 199 -13.22 11.00 4.72
CA GLY A 199 -12.58 10.85 6.03
C GLY A 199 -11.13 11.35 6.13
N LEU A 200 -10.53 11.83 5.03
CA LEU A 200 -9.17 12.36 4.97
C LEU A 200 -9.12 13.86 4.69
N ALA A 201 -10.27 14.53 4.58
CA ALA A 201 -10.33 15.97 4.41
C ALA A 201 -9.70 16.67 5.62
N GLY A 202 -8.81 17.63 5.37
CA GLY A 202 -8.12 18.36 6.43
C GLY A 202 -6.88 17.67 7.03
N GLU A 203 -6.63 16.40 6.72
CA GLU A 203 -5.52 15.64 7.31
C GLU A 203 -4.16 16.12 6.79
N PRO A 204 -3.24 16.59 7.65
CA PRO A 204 -1.96 17.17 7.23
C PRO A 204 -0.93 16.13 6.77
N ASN A 205 -1.19 14.85 7.06
CA ASN A 205 -0.28 13.75 6.85
C ASN A 205 -1.07 12.51 6.44
N VAL A 206 -1.06 12.23 5.14
CA VAL A 206 -1.70 11.05 4.56
C VAL A 206 -0.66 10.28 3.76
N ILE A 207 -0.52 8.99 4.06
CA ILE A 207 0.36 8.07 3.32
C ILE A 207 -0.52 6.95 2.77
N PHE A 208 -0.33 6.59 1.50
CA PHE A 208 -0.96 5.43 0.89
C PHE A 208 0.05 4.30 0.73
N LYS A 209 -0.44 3.06 0.76
CA LYS A 209 0.35 1.91 0.32
C LYS A 209 -0.50 0.90 -0.43
N PHE A 210 0.02 0.41 -1.54
CA PHE A 210 -0.46 -0.82 -2.15
C PHE A 210 0.21 -2.00 -1.47
N ILE A 211 -0.55 -3.06 -1.21
CA ILE A 211 -0.02 -4.35 -0.75
C ILE A 211 -0.34 -5.37 -1.83
N PHE A 212 0.69 -5.92 -2.47
CA PHE A 212 0.54 -7.12 -3.29
C PHE A 212 0.86 -8.34 -2.42
N GLY A 213 0.07 -9.41 -2.59
CA GLY A 213 0.28 -10.66 -1.87
C GLY A 213 -0.05 -11.87 -2.73
N ALA A 214 0.79 -12.89 -2.65
CA ALA A 214 0.68 -14.11 -3.41
C ALA A 214 1.04 -15.38 -2.61
N GLY A 215 0.41 -16.50 -3.00
CA GLY A 215 0.68 -17.82 -2.46
C GLY A 215 1.95 -18.49 -2.98
N ASN A 216 2.05 -19.81 -2.75
CA ASN A 216 3.18 -20.65 -3.14
C ASN A 216 2.99 -21.35 -4.51
N SER A 217 1.85 -21.15 -5.15
CA SER A 217 1.42 -21.84 -6.37
C SER A 217 0.51 -20.93 -7.17
N CYS A 218 0.37 -21.18 -8.46
CA CYS A 218 -0.50 -20.39 -9.35
C CYS A 218 -0.06 -18.93 -9.51
N ASN A 219 1.24 -18.67 -9.38
CA ASN A 219 1.83 -17.34 -9.55
C ASN A 219 2.23 -17.02 -11.00
N GLY A 220 1.79 -17.83 -11.97
CA GLY A 220 2.16 -17.72 -13.38
C GLY A 220 1.31 -16.73 -14.17
N TYR A 221 1.06 -15.55 -13.59
CA TYR A 221 0.29 -14.46 -14.19
C TYR A 221 1.10 -13.15 -14.18
N ASP A 222 0.57 -12.10 -14.81
CA ASP A 222 1.29 -10.84 -14.99
C ASP A 222 1.36 -9.98 -13.72
N GLY A 223 0.45 -10.21 -12.76
CA GLY A 223 0.39 -9.56 -11.46
C GLY A 223 -0.52 -8.32 -11.44
N PHE A 224 -0.01 -7.17 -11.04
CA PHE A 224 -0.79 -5.93 -10.92
C PHE A 224 0.03 -4.73 -11.38
N ALA A 225 -0.57 -3.81 -12.14
CA ALA A 225 0.04 -2.57 -12.58
C ALA A 225 -0.91 -1.38 -12.45
#